data_AF-A0A1M6ZHF3-F1
#
_entry.id   AF-A0A1M6ZHF3-F1
#
_cell.length_a   1.000
_cell.length_b   1.000
_cell.length_c   1.000
_cell.angle_alpha   90.00
_cell.angle_beta   90.00
_cell.angle_gamma   90.00
#
_symmetry.space_group_name_H-M   'P 1'
#
loop_
_entity.id
_entity.type
_entity.pdbx_description
1 polymer ?
#
loop_
_entity_poly.entity_id
_entity_poly.type
_entity_poly.pdbx_seq_one_letter_code
_entity_poly.pdbx_strand_id
1 'polypeptide(L)'
;MNTFKMLVITAGMGMYSTGMAAMDVKGSISFNSQIADKNISISGWNKNYSKIDTLKSNQTIINLAGHQVPVLKGGLYDRFRSNPPLSVVEKEAPEIDLSWFKTIQKQKKEVGFTTYSPNFYYSNSSITAIYTADMKMLKKLIPAEVRDIVKPISITPGRGLVAITAYAYHYCDNDSYNELSISIVTTKPNSTNWGVFSLMNELKNKNLWGYVLKLPVDTELARVRGVVGYNLPKWLIPMKYSDQGEMMKFDFYDESGKIDFSMGGKKLAIGDVQPDIVRSNFINKDRNGQLTHGYTDVRAIKKASSKKKDDVQLNLTNGPLSMFIKSLDLGKLMRYDYQPEFQAALYTPELAEKSK
;
A
#
# COMPACT_ATOMS: atom_id res chain seq x y z
N MET A 1 13.74 -20.35 -31.32
CA MET A 1 13.57 -19.24 -30.34
C MET A 1 12.32 -19.48 -29.51
N ASN A 2 12.40 -20.31 -28.48
CA ASN A 2 11.22 -20.73 -27.71
C ASN A 2 11.56 -21.02 -26.24
N THR A 3 12.20 -20.06 -25.56
CA THR A 3 12.67 -20.19 -24.18
C THR A 3 12.27 -18.98 -23.34
N PHE A 4 10.97 -18.78 -23.11
CA PHE A 4 10.48 -17.82 -22.10
C PHE A 4 9.20 -18.30 -21.39
N LYS A 5 9.00 -19.62 -21.33
CA LYS A 5 7.99 -20.26 -20.49
C LYS A 5 8.68 -20.96 -19.31
N MET A 6 8.92 -20.25 -18.21
CA MET A 6 8.96 -20.90 -16.90
C MET A 6 8.97 -19.90 -15.72
N LEU A 7 8.21 -20.28 -14.69
CA LEU A 7 8.22 -19.86 -13.28
C LEU A 7 8.05 -18.36 -12.94
N VAL A 8 6.86 -18.03 -12.43
CA VAL A 8 6.66 -16.90 -11.52
C VAL A 8 5.90 -17.46 -10.31
N ILE A 9 6.66 -17.79 -9.26
CA ILE A 9 6.18 -18.36 -8.00
C ILE A 9 5.68 -17.22 -7.08
N THR A 10 4.63 -17.51 -6.31
CA THR A 10 4.02 -16.79 -5.16
C THR A 10 4.91 -15.84 -4.38
N ALA A 11 4.81 -14.54 -4.69
CA ALA A 11 5.33 -13.46 -3.85
C ALA A 11 4.56 -12.17 -4.18
N GLY A 12 3.82 -11.63 -3.21
CA GLY A 12 2.97 -10.45 -3.38
C GLY A 12 3.74 -9.21 -2.97
N MET A 13 3.70 -8.15 -3.77
CA MET A 13 4.39 -6.88 -3.50
C MET A 13 3.36 -5.76 -3.44
N GLY A 14 3.15 -5.21 -2.26
CA GLY A 14 2.74 -3.81 -2.08
C GLY A 14 3.72 -3.20 -1.08
N MET A 15 4.27 -2.04 -1.42
CA MET A 15 5.35 -1.37 -0.67
C MET A 15 5.07 0.13 -0.64
N TYR A 16 5.92 0.98 -0.03
CA TYR A 16 5.60 2.36 0.40
C TYR A 16 6.61 3.49 0.01
N SER A 17 6.14 4.74 -0.22
CA SER A 17 6.71 5.78 -1.14
C SER A 17 7.31 7.08 -0.55
N THR A 18 7.89 8.02 -1.32
CA THR A 18 8.06 9.47 -0.93
C THR A 18 8.35 10.40 -2.11
N GLY A 19 7.61 11.51 -2.27
CA GLY A 19 8.02 12.62 -3.16
C GLY A 19 6.93 13.64 -3.48
N MET A 20 6.90 14.75 -2.72
CA MET A 20 6.21 15.99 -3.10
C MET A 20 7.11 16.78 -4.06
N ALA A 21 6.60 17.13 -5.23
CA ALA A 21 7.07 18.27 -6.01
C ALA A 21 5.91 19.27 -6.06
N ALA A 22 6.05 20.39 -5.37
CA ALA A 22 5.16 21.53 -5.50
C ALA A 22 5.36 22.12 -6.91
N MET A 23 4.31 22.09 -7.73
CA MET A 23 4.22 22.94 -8.93
C MET A 23 3.27 24.07 -8.59
N ASP A 24 3.84 25.26 -8.40
CA ASP A 24 3.13 26.53 -8.37
C ASP A 24 2.52 26.77 -9.75
N VAL A 25 1.19 26.70 -9.86
CA VAL A 25 0.46 27.16 -11.05
C VAL A 25 -0.27 28.43 -10.66
N LYS A 26 0.41 29.58 -10.86
CA LYS A 26 -0.25 30.87 -10.99
C LYS A 26 -0.92 30.92 -12.37
N GLY A 27 -2.25 30.98 -12.39
CA GLY A 27 -3.03 31.14 -13.60
C GLY A 27 -4.52 31.29 -13.28
N SER A 28 -4.94 32.55 -13.13
CA SER A 28 -6.33 32.97 -12.96
C SER A 28 -7.22 32.51 -14.12
N ILE A 29 -8.32 31.82 -13.83
CA ILE A 29 -9.41 31.66 -14.78
C ILE A 29 -10.72 31.96 -14.05
N SER A 30 -11.33 33.09 -14.40
CA SER A 30 -12.70 33.45 -14.05
C SER A 30 -13.67 32.67 -14.95
N PHE A 31 -14.73 32.11 -14.38
CA PHE A 31 -15.87 31.63 -15.16
C PHE A 31 -17.17 32.20 -14.62
N ASN A 32 -17.86 32.88 -15.53
CA ASN A 32 -19.16 33.49 -15.41
C ASN A 32 -20.25 32.42 -15.15
N SER A 33 -21.15 32.73 -14.23
CA SER A 33 -22.40 32.02 -14.01
C SER A 33 -23.36 32.25 -15.16
N GLN A 34 -24.02 31.18 -15.64
CA GLN A 34 -25.46 31.08 -15.94
C GLN A 34 -25.71 29.89 -16.88
N ILE A 35 -26.50 28.92 -16.42
CA ILE A 35 -27.78 28.47 -17.02
C ILE A 35 -28.27 27.27 -16.19
N ALA A 36 -29.54 27.37 -15.81
CA ALA A 36 -30.24 26.51 -14.90
C ALA A 36 -31.04 25.39 -15.60
N ASP A 37 -31.43 24.41 -14.78
CA ASP A 37 -32.60 23.53 -14.85
C ASP A 37 -32.58 22.26 -15.74
N LYS A 38 -32.44 21.09 -15.07
CA LYS A 38 -33.59 20.26 -14.66
C LYS A 38 -33.18 19.03 -13.82
N ASN A 39 -33.48 19.10 -12.52
CA ASN A 39 -33.94 18.05 -11.60
C ASN A 39 -33.48 16.59 -11.80
N ILE A 40 -32.34 16.26 -11.19
CA ILE A 40 -32.18 15.04 -10.40
C ILE A 40 -31.71 15.49 -9.01
N SER A 41 -32.41 15.09 -7.95
CA SER A 41 -32.13 15.51 -6.58
C SER A 41 -30.77 14.97 -6.09
N ILE A 42 -29.72 15.78 -6.20
CA ILE A 42 -28.38 15.55 -5.65
C ILE A 42 -28.23 16.37 -4.36
N SER A 43 -29.24 16.35 -3.47
CA SER A 43 -29.26 17.18 -2.25
C SER A 43 -28.87 16.42 -0.97
N GLY A 44 -28.43 15.16 -1.06
CA GLY A 44 -27.99 14.37 0.12
C GLY A 44 -26.48 14.17 0.27
N TRP A 45 -25.66 14.47 -0.74
CA TRP A 45 -24.26 13.99 -0.81
C TRP A 45 -23.18 15.07 -1.00
N ASN A 46 -23.55 16.35 -1.13
CA ASN A 46 -22.60 17.43 -1.47
C ASN A 46 -22.55 18.57 -0.44
N LYS A 47 -22.46 18.24 0.86
CA LYS A 47 -22.20 19.25 1.91
C LYS A 47 -21.19 18.84 3.01
N ASN A 48 -20.43 17.77 2.82
CA ASN A 48 -19.61 17.18 3.88
C ASN A 48 -18.11 17.03 3.57
N TYR A 49 -17.48 17.93 2.80
CA TYR A 49 -16.01 17.90 2.66
C TYR A 49 -15.35 19.28 2.82
N SER A 50 -15.85 20.02 3.80
CA SER A 50 -15.14 21.12 4.43
C SER A 50 -15.27 21.00 5.95
N LYS A 51 -14.83 19.86 6.51
CA LYS A 51 -14.57 19.60 7.95
C LYS A 51 -14.33 18.10 8.21
N ILE A 52 -13.12 17.75 8.62
CA ILE A 52 -12.84 16.56 9.45
C ILE A 52 -13.39 16.86 10.85
N ASP A 53 -14.72 16.98 11.02
CA ASP A 53 -15.26 17.60 12.24
C ASP A 53 -16.63 17.08 12.68
N THR A 54 -16.86 15.79 12.50
CA THR A 54 -17.68 15.04 13.47
C THR A 54 -16.98 13.73 13.78
N LEU A 55 -16.31 13.68 14.94
CA LEU A 55 -15.93 12.43 15.57
C LEU A 55 -17.11 11.48 15.52
N LYS A 56 -16.91 10.28 14.96
CA LYS A 56 -17.92 9.24 15.09
C LYS A 56 -18.10 8.92 16.57
N SER A 57 -19.30 8.55 17.01
CA SER A 57 -19.59 8.26 18.42
C SER A 57 -18.72 7.16 19.02
N ASN A 58 -18.14 6.30 18.16
CA ASN A 58 -17.20 5.25 18.51
C ASN A 58 -15.72 5.67 18.44
N GLN A 59 -15.40 6.96 18.29
CA GLN A 59 -14.03 7.46 18.20
C GLN A 59 -13.63 8.28 19.44
N THR A 60 -12.35 8.28 19.74
CA THR A 60 -11.71 9.19 20.70
C THR A 60 -10.51 9.87 20.05
N ILE A 61 -10.17 11.08 20.49
CA ILE A 61 -9.02 11.82 19.98
C ILE A 61 -7.81 11.55 20.87
N ILE A 62 -6.65 11.34 20.24
CA ILE A 62 -5.36 11.23 20.90
C ILE A 62 -4.38 12.25 20.32
N ASN A 63 -3.37 12.62 21.08
CA ASN A 63 -2.20 13.31 20.52
C ASN A 63 -1.17 12.27 20.08
N LEU A 64 -0.84 12.25 18.79
CA LEU A 64 0.19 11.39 18.22
C LEU A 64 1.14 12.23 17.38
N ALA A 65 2.40 12.34 17.81
CA ALA A 65 3.42 13.15 17.15
C ALA A 65 3.00 14.62 16.89
N GLY A 66 2.21 15.21 17.79
CA GLY A 66 1.70 16.58 17.64
C GLY A 66 0.42 16.70 16.81
N HIS A 67 -0.12 15.59 16.30
CA HIS A 67 -1.38 15.56 15.56
C HIS A 67 -2.54 15.11 16.47
N GLN A 68 -3.71 15.75 16.31
CA GLN A 68 -4.97 15.25 16.89
C GLN A 68 -5.51 14.14 15.99
N VAL A 69 -5.45 12.90 16.48
CA VAL A 69 -5.78 11.71 15.67
C VAL A 69 -7.02 11.02 16.24
N PRO A 70 -8.11 10.88 15.45
CA PRO A 70 -9.22 10.03 15.83
C PRO A 70 -8.83 8.55 15.75
N VAL A 71 -9.08 7.81 16.82
CA VAL A 71 -8.89 6.35 16.91
C VAL A 71 -10.18 5.68 17.39
N LEU A 72 -10.34 4.38 17.14
CA LEU A 72 -11.47 3.61 17.63
C LEU A 72 -11.43 3.59 19.17
N LYS A 73 -12.45 4.14 19.82
CA LYS A 73 -12.56 4.15 21.28
C LYS A 73 -12.62 2.72 21.80
N GLY A 74 -11.68 2.34 22.67
CA GLY A 74 -11.55 0.97 23.15
C GLY A 74 -11.00 -0.02 22.11
N GLY A 75 -10.55 0.45 20.95
CA GLY A 75 -9.81 -0.35 19.97
C GLY A 75 -8.45 -0.81 20.49
N LEU A 76 -7.74 -1.63 19.71
CA LEU A 76 -6.39 -2.09 20.08
C LEU A 76 -5.42 -0.93 20.20
N TYR A 77 -5.47 0.03 19.27
CA TYR A 77 -4.54 1.15 19.31
C TYR A 77 -4.82 2.10 20.47
N ASP A 78 -6.11 2.33 20.77
CA ASP A 78 -6.52 3.18 21.89
C ASP A 78 -6.05 2.62 23.24
N ARG A 79 -6.22 1.31 23.44
CA ARG A 79 -5.87 0.62 24.68
C ARG A 79 -4.37 0.38 24.85
N PHE A 80 -3.66 0.07 23.76
CA PHE A 80 -2.31 -0.51 23.87
C PHE A 80 -1.23 0.19 23.03
N ARG A 81 -1.57 1.21 22.23
CA ARG A 81 -0.59 2.01 21.45
C ARG A 81 0.40 1.15 20.64
N SER A 82 -0.13 0.25 19.81
CA SER A 82 0.60 -0.77 19.04
C SER A 82 1.32 -1.86 19.86
N ASN A 83 1.02 -2.04 21.15
CA ASN A 83 1.58 -3.14 21.94
C ASN A 83 0.52 -3.96 22.70
N PRO A 84 -0.53 -4.47 22.03
CA PRO A 84 -1.48 -5.34 22.69
C PRO A 84 -0.80 -6.65 23.12
N PRO A 85 -1.05 -7.13 24.36
CA PRO A 85 -0.69 -8.48 24.73
C PRO A 85 -1.37 -9.48 23.78
N LEU A 86 -0.64 -10.49 23.30
CA LEU A 86 -1.21 -11.49 22.39
C LEU A 86 -2.39 -12.27 23.03
N SER A 87 -2.46 -12.37 24.35
CA SER A 87 -3.60 -12.96 25.06
C SER A 87 -4.89 -12.15 24.90
N VAL A 88 -4.80 -10.83 24.71
CA VAL A 88 -5.98 -10.00 24.40
C VAL A 88 -6.48 -10.32 23.00
N VAL A 89 -5.56 -10.43 22.04
CA VAL A 89 -5.90 -10.82 20.66
C VAL A 89 -6.49 -12.23 20.61
N GLU A 90 -5.90 -13.19 21.32
CA GLU A 90 -6.40 -14.57 21.40
C GLU A 90 -7.82 -14.65 21.98
N LYS A 91 -8.15 -13.76 22.92
CA LYS A 91 -9.50 -13.69 23.50
C LYS A 91 -10.51 -13.02 22.58
N GLU A 92 -10.11 -11.96 21.88
CA GLU A 92 -11.01 -11.14 21.06
C GLU A 92 -11.20 -11.68 19.64
N ALA A 93 -10.23 -12.44 19.14
CA ALA A 93 -10.22 -13.06 17.81
C ALA A 93 -9.61 -14.48 17.89
N PRO A 94 -10.27 -15.44 18.56
CA PRO A 94 -9.74 -16.78 18.83
C PRO A 94 -9.49 -17.63 17.58
N GLU A 95 -10.08 -17.25 16.45
CA GLU A 95 -9.89 -17.89 15.14
C GLU A 95 -8.55 -17.56 14.48
N ILE A 96 -7.87 -16.50 14.94
CA ILE A 96 -6.60 -16.06 14.36
C ILE A 96 -5.45 -16.93 14.88
N ASP A 97 -4.68 -17.52 13.95
CA ASP A 97 -3.44 -18.21 14.29
C ASP A 97 -2.35 -17.24 14.77
N LEU A 98 -2.08 -17.24 16.07
CA LEU A 98 -1.04 -16.39 16.68
C LEU A 98 0.35 -17.05 16.77
N SER A 99 0.52 -18.28 16.26
CA SER A 99 1.77 -19.03 16.40
C SER A 99 2.98 -18.27 15.87
N TRP A 100 2.86 -17.63 14.70
CA TRP A 100 3.93 -16.82 14.12
C TRP A 100 4.23 -15.56 14.92
N PHE A 101 3.22 -14.85 15.40
CA PHE A 101 3.43 -13.64 16.21
C PHE A 101 4.08 -13.94 17.56
N LYS A 102 3.80 -15.11 18.15
CA LYS A 102 4.44 -15.59 19.39
C LYS A 102 5.96 -15.77 19.23
N THR A 103 6.48 -15.94 18.01
CA THR A 103 7.92 -16.03 17.76
C THR A 103 8.61 -14.67 17.55
N ILE A 104 7.87 -13.56 17.53
CA ILE A 104 8.40 -12.23 17.23
C ILE A 104 8.33 -11.35 18.47
N GLN A 105 9.48 -10.89 18.93
CA GLN A 105 9.56 -9.93 20.03
C GLN A 105 9.37 -8.50 19.53
N LYS A 106 8.40 -7.79 20.10
CA LYS A 106 8.26 -6.35 19.89
C LYS A 106 9.33 -5.56 20.63
N GLN A 107 9.87 -4.56 19.96
CA GLN A 107 10.85 -3.61 20.49
C GLN A 107 10.21 -2.22 20.59
N LYS A 108 10.40 -1.55 21.72
CA LYS A 108 10.06 -0.13 21.86
C LYS A 108 11.01 0.68 20.98
N LYS A 109 10.46 1.59 20.17
CA LYS A 109 11.20 2.45 19.23
C LYS A 109 10.71 3.89 19.36
N GLU A 110 11.61 4.84 19.11
CA GLU A 110 11.32 6.27 19.06
C GLU A 110 11.46 6.75 17.61
N VAL A 111 10.34 7.04 16.96
CA VAL A 111 10.27 7.36 15.52
C VAL A 111 9.55 8.70 15.27
N GLY A 112 9.82 9.68 16.14
CA GLY A 112 9.02 10.91 16.27
C GLY A 112 7.83 10.77 17.21
N PHE A 113 7.53 9.54 17.63
CA PHE A 113 6.68 9.18 18.77
C PHE A 113 7.12 7.79 19.28
N THR A 114 6.79 7.49 20.52
CA THR A 114 7.00 6.15 21.09
C THR A 114 6.06 5.14 20.44
N THR A 115 6.61 4.05 19.89
CA THR A 115 5.85 2.93 19.30
C THR A 115 6.51 1.60 19.61
N TYR A 116 5.83 0.50 19.28
CA TYR A 116 6.39 -0.84 19.32
C TYR A 116 6.49 -1.41 17.90
N SER A 117 7.63 -2.05 17.62
CA SER A 117 8.02 -2.56 16.32
C SER A 117 8.32 -4.06 16.42
N PRO A 118 7.84 -4.90 15.50
CA PRO A 118 7.02 -4.55 14.34
C PRO A 118 5.56 -4.25 14.71
N ASN A 119 4.86 -3.58 13.81
CA ASN A 119 3.40 -3.50 13.83
C ASN A 119 2.82 -4.80 13.25
N PHE A 120 1.98 -5.48 14.01
CA PHE A 120 1.32 -6.71 13.61
C PHE A 120 0.00 -6.44 12.90
N TYR A 121 -0.19 -7.19 11.82
CA TYR A 121 -1.40 -7.28 11.01
C TYR A 121 -1.87 -8.72 11.06
N TYR A 122 -2.90 -8.98 11.86
CA TYR A 122 -3.31 -10.32 12.27
C TYR A 122 -4.22 -11.04 11.28
N SER A 123 -5.10 -10.31 10.59
CA SER A 123 -5.96 -10.84 9.52
C SER A 123 -6.27 -9.74 8.52
N ASN A 124 -5.99 -10.01 7.25
CA ASN A 124 -6.00 -9.01 6.19
C ASN A 124 -6.28 -9.66 4.83
N SER A 125 -6.80 -8.87 3.90
CA SER A 125 -7.01 -9.28 2.52
C SER A 125 -6.38 -8.31 1.54
N SER A 126 -5.96 -8.80 0.38
CA SER A 126 -5.47 -7.95 -0.70
C SER A 126 -5.69 -8.54 -2.09
N ILE A 127 -5.70 -7.64 -3.06
CA ILE A 127 -5.52 -7.94 -4.47
C ILE A 127 -4.32 -7.16 -5.01
N THR A 128 -3.45 -7.81 -5.76
CA THR A 128 -2.30 -7.16 -6.40
C THR A 128 -2.31 -7.42 -7.90
N ALA A 129 -2.21 -6.36 -8.70
CA ALA A 129 -2.02 -6.46 -10.15
C ALA A 129 -0.65 -5.89 -10.53
N ILE A 130 0.18 -6.72 -11.16
CA ILE A 130 1.52 -6.36 -11.59
C ILE A 130 1.52 -6.18 -13.11
N TYR A 131 1.77 -4.96 -13.56
CA TYR A 131 1.79 -4.58 -14.97
C TYR A 131 3.21 -4.23 -15.42
N THR A 132 3.47 -4.36 -16.72
CA THR A 132 4.60 -3.63 -17.30
C THR A 132 4.26 -2.14 -17.41
N ALA A 133 5.24 -1.25 -17.28
CA ALA A 133 5.05 0.21 -17.35
C ALA A 133 6.24 0.89 -18.07
N ASP A 134 6.05 2.12 -18.54
CA ASP A 134 7.09 2.86 -19.28
C ASP A 134 8.33 3.13 -18.42
N MET A 135 9.48 2.57 -18.83
CA MET A 135 10.71 2.64 -18.05
C MET A 135 11.22 4.07 -17.89
N LYS A 136 11.01 4.96 -18.88
CA LYS A 136 11.45 6.36 -18.76
C LYS A 136 10.66 7.07 -17.66
N MET A 137 9.36 6.85 -17.60
CA MET A 137 8.49 7.35 -16.54
C MET A 137 8.87 6.76 -15.18
N LEU A 138 9.09 5.44 -15.07
CA LEU A 138 9.49 4.83 -13.80
C LEU A 138 10.79 5.44 -13.27
N LYS A 139 11.81 5.61 -14.13
CA LYS A 139 13.08 6.25 -13.73
C LYS A 139 12.86 7.71 -13.30
N LYS A 140 12.01 8.46 -14.00
CA LYS A 140 11.69 9.86 -13.66
C LYS A 140 11.05 9.99 -12.28
N LEU A 141 10.22 9.02 -11.90
CA LEU A 141 9.48 9.04 -10.64
C LEU A 141 10.33 8.66 -9.42
N ILE A 142 11.44 7.94 -9.59
CA ILE A 142 12.36 7.63 -8.48
C ILE A 142 13.31 8.83 -8.26
N PRO A 143 13.36 9.41 -7.04
CA PRO A 143 14.31 10.46 -6.67
C PRO A 143 15.74 10.06 -7.03
N ALA A 144 16.57 11.02 -7.48
CA ALA A 144 17.91 10.73 -7.99
C ALA A 144 18.75 9.93 -6.99
N GLU A 145 18.73 10.33 -5.72
CA GLU A 145 19.53 9.74 -4.64
C GLU A 145 19.08 8.31 -4.30
N VAL A 146 17.78 8.02 -4.44
CA VAL A 146 17.26 6.65 -4.31
C VAL A 146 17.66 5.84 -5.55
N ARG A 147 17.53 6.44 -6.73
CA ARG A 147 17.87 5.81 -8.01
C ARG A 147 19.34 5.46 -8.11
N ASP A 148 20.22 6.12 -7.38
CA ASP A 148 21.65 5.79 -7.36
C ASP A 148 21.90 4.40 -6.81
N ILE A 149 21.12 4.00 -5.79
CA ILE A 149 21.30 2.72 -5.09
C ILE A 149 20.29 1.65 -5.54
N VAL A 150 19.08 2.01 -5.98
CA VAL A 150 18.08 1.05 -6.50
C VAL A 150 17.70 1.37 -7.93
N LYS A 151 17.49 0.34 -8.76
CA LYS A 151 17.08 0.52 -10.17
C LYS A 151 15.76 -0.20 -10.43
N PRO A 152 14.83 0.38 -11.22
CA PRO A 152 13.66 -0.37 -11.69
C PRO A 152 14.09 -1.64 -12.44
N ILE A 153 13.43 -2.77 -12.15
CA ILE A 153 13.69 -4.01 -12.86
C ILE A 153 13.15 -3.89 -14.29
N SER A 154 13.99 -4.19 -15.28
CA SER A 154 13.59 -4.26 -16.69
C SER A 154 13.15 -5.67 -17.06
N ILE A 155 11.97 -5.80 -17.68
CA ILE A 155 11.45 -7.10 -18.15
C ILE A 155 11.63 -7.26 -19.66
N THR A 156 11.44 -6.17 -20.39
CA THR A 156 11.73 -6.07 -21.84
C THR A 156 12.30 -4.67 -22.12
N PRO A 157 12.97 -4.45 -23.26
CA PRO A 157 13.53 -3.13 -23.57
C PRO A 157 12.48 -2.02 -23.43
N GLY A 158 12.78 -1.01 -22.61
CA GLY A 158 11.89 0.13 -22.38
C GLY A 158 10.72 -0.11 -21.40
N ARG A 159 10.58 -1.32 -20.82
CA ARG A 159 9.46 -1.64 -19.91
C ARG A 159 9.93 -2.16 -18.55
N GLY A 160 9.50 -1.49 -17.49
CA GLY A 160 9.68 -1.93 -16.11
C GLY A 160 8.43 -2.57 -15.52
N LEU A 161 8.41 -2.80 -14.21
CA LEU A 161 7.25 -3.34 -13.49
C LEU A 161 6.68 -2.35 -12.48
N VAL A 162 5.36 -2.28 -12.45
CA VAL A 162 4.59 -1.61 -11.40
C VAL A 162 3.63 -2.60 -10.78
N ALA A 163 3.56 -2.64 -9.45
CA ALA A 163 2.53 -3.35 -8.71
C ALA A 163 1.51 -2.35 -8.15
N ILE A 164 0.24 -2.62 -8.39
CA ILE A 164 -0.89 -1.90 -7.80
C ILE A 164 -1.57 -2.87 -6.84
N THR A 165 -1.55 -2.56 -5.56
CA THR A 165 -2.11 -3.41 -4.51
C THR A 165 -3.17 -2.67 -3.72
N ALA A 166 -4.34 -3.27 -3.60
CA ALA A 166 -5.38 -2.81 -2.69
C ALA A 166 -5.41 -3.74 -1.46
N TYR A 167 -5.38 -3.14 -0.28
CA TYR A 167 -5.38 -3.80 1.02
C TYR A 167 -6.64 -3.46 1.80
N ALA A 168 -7.19 -4.47 2.46
CA ALA A 168 -8.12 -4.33 3.56
C ALA A 168 -7.50 -4.97 4.81
N TYR A 169 -7.17 -4.16 5.80
CA TYR A 169 -6.65 -4.61 7.09
C TYR A 169 -7.83 -4.77 8.04
N HIS A 170 -8.19 -6.02 8.35
CA HIS A 170 -9.39 -6.32 9.14
C HIS A 170 -9.12 -6.28 10.63
N TYR A 171 -7.94 -6.77 11.02
CA TYR A 171 -7.53 -6.83 12.42
C TYR A 171 -6.02 -6.61 12.54
N CYS A 172 -5.62 -5.47 13.10
CA CYS A 172 -4.21 -5.13 13.29
C CYS A 172 -4.02 -4.21 14.51
N ASP A 173 -2.78 -3.99 14.91
CA ASP A 173 -2.41 -3.09 16.03
C ASP A 173 -3.00 -1.67 15.91
N ASN A 174 -3.34 -1.22 14.70
CA ASN A 174 -3.88 0.11 14.39
C ASN A 174 -5.40 0.13 14.23
N ASP A 175 -6.08 -0.95 14.60
CA ASP A 175 -7.46 -1.19 14.21
C ASP A 175 -7.63 -1.31 12.67
N SER A 176 -8.85 -1.44 12.18
CA SER A 176 -9.12 -1.70 10.77
C SER A 176 -9.00 -0.46 9.88
N TYR A 177 -8.47 -0.65 8.68
CA TYR A 177 -8.34 0.40 7.65
C TYR A 177 -8.07 -0.21 6.26
N ASN A 178 -8.29 0.57 5.21
CA ASN A 178 -7.93 0.22 3.84
C ASN A 178 -6.75 1.05 3.34
N GLU A 179 -6.05 0.49 2.36
CA GLU A 179 -4.87 1.12 1.78
C GLU A 179 -4.70 0.76 0.31
N LEU A 180 -4.16 1.70 -0.47
CA LEU A 180 -3.70 1.47 -1.83
C LEU A 180 -2.19 1.62 -1.87
N SER A 181 -1.47 0.68 -2.47
CA SER A 181 -0.06 0.82 -2.81
C SER A 181 0.11 0.84 -4.32
N ILE A 182 0.87 1.81 -4.84
CA ILE A 182 1.40 1.79 -6.22
C ILE A 182 2.92 1.82 -6.15
N SER A 183 3.56 0.73 -6.53
CA SER A 183 5.00 0.52 -6.37
C SER A 183 5.72 0.17 -7.66
N ILE A 184 6.96 0.62 -7.80
CA ILE A 184 7.91 0.18 -8.81
C ILE A 184 8.66 -1.01 -8.22
N VAL A 185 8.71 -2.12 -8.95
CA VAL A 185 9.59 -3.24 -8.57
C VAL A 185 11.02 -2.87 -8.91
N THR A 186 11.89 -2.90 -7.91
CA THR A 186 13.29 -2.49 -8.04
C THR A 186 14.23 -3.63 -7.69
N THR A 187 15.49 -3.47 -8.02
CA THR A 187 16.56 -4.32 -7.50
C THR A 187 16.78 -4.07 -6.00
N LYS A 188 17.41 -5.04 -5.32
CA LYS A 188 18.12 -4.79 -4.06
C LYS A 188 19.08 -3.58 -4.19
N PRO A 189 19.22 -2.72 -3.16
CA PRO A 189 20.19 -1.64 -3.11
C PRO A 189 21.61 -2.12 -3.44
N ASN A 190 22.31 -1.32 -4.24
CA ASN A 190 23.70 -1.54 -4.66
C ASN A 190 23.94 -2.86 -5.42
N SER A 191 22.87 -3.51 -5.90
CA SER A 191 22.99 -4.72 -6.71
C SER A 191 23.01 -4.42 -8.19
N THR A 192 23.72 -5.25 -8.96
CA THR A 192 23.74 -5.17 -10.41
C THR A 192 22.36 -5.51 -10.98
N ASN A 193 21.82 -4.64 -11.83
CA ASN A 193 20.54 -4.85 -12.48
C ASN A 193 20.70 -5.73 -13.73
N TRP A 194 20.44 -7.02 -13.59
CA TRP A 194 20.41 -8.00 -14.68
C TRP A 194 18.99 -8.19 -15.25
N GLY A 195 18.08 -7.24 -15.00
CA GLY A 195 16.68 -7.33 -15.40
C GLY A 195 15.95 -8.50 -14.73
N VAL A 196 15.34 -9.37 -15.53
CA VAL A 196 14.54 -10.52 -15.05
C VAL A 196 15.30 -11.44 -14.10
N PHE A 197 16.63 -11.58 -14.24
CA PHE A 197 17.43 -12.44 -13.37
C PHE A 197 17.51 -11.90 -11.93
N SER A 198 17.57 -10.57 -11.76
CA SER A 198 17.51 -9.95 -10.44
C SER A 198 16.18 -10.27 -9.75
N LEU A 199 15.05 -10.20 -10.48
CA LEU A 199 13.73 -10.58 -9.96
C LEU A 199 13.65 -12.07 -9.60
N MET A 200 14.20 -12.96 -10.43
CA MET A 200 14.21 -14.41 -10.14
C MET A 200 14.96 -14.73 -8.85
N ASN A 201 16.11 -14.08 -8.63
CA ASN A 201 16.87 -14.26 -7.40
C ASN A 201 16.11 -13.76 -6.18
N GLU A 202 15.48 -12.59 -6.27
CA GLU A 202 14.65 -12.01 -5.20
C GLU A 202 13.45 -12.91 -4.87
N LEU A 203 12.76 -13.45 -5.89
CA LEU A 203 11.67 -14.40 -5.71
C LEU A 203 12.14 -15.71 -5.07
N LYS A 204 13.28 -16.26 -5.51
CA LYS A 204 13.87 -17.48 -4.93
C LYS A 204 14.23 -17.29 -3.47
N ASN A 205 14.76 -16.12 -3.12
CA ASN A 205 15.17 -15.76 -1.77
C ASN A 205 14.01 -15.21 -0.92
N LYS A 206 12.80 -15.14 -1.47
CA LYS A 206 11.60 -14.58 -0.82
C LYS A 206 11.84 -13.18 -0.24
N ASN A 207 12.63 -12.38 -0.95
CA ASN A 207 13.16 -11.12 -0.47
C ASN A 207 13.06 -10.07 -1.59
N LEU A 208 11.92 -9.39 -1.64
CA LEU A 208 11.51 -8.53 -2.74
C LEU A 208 11.84 -7.07 -2.44
N TRP A 209 12.14 -6.31 -3.49
CA TRP A 209 12.43 -4.88 -3.37
C TRP A 209 11.52 -4.03 -4.23
N GLY A 210 11.11 -2.89 -3.67
CA GLY A 210 10.32 -1.92 -4.38
C GLY A 210 10.57 -0.51 -3.89
N TYR A 211 10.45 0.42 -4.82
CA TYR A 211 10.35 1.84 -4.52
C TYR A 211 8.94 2.27 -4.85
N VAL A 212 8.30 3.02 -3.99
CA VAL A 212 6.87 3.21 -4.17
C VAL A 212 6.61 4.63 -4.55
N LEU A 213 5.45 4.81 -5.15
CA LEU A 213 5.00 6.07 -5.69
C LEU A 213 3.84 6.68 -4.92
N LYS A 214 2.86 5.86 -4.56
CA LYS A 214 1.59 6.30 -3.96
C LYS A 214 1.15 5.34 -2.87
N LEU A 215 0.64 5.89 -1.77
CA LEU A 215 0.22 5.12 -0.61
C LEU A 215 -0.93 5.77 0.19
N PRO A 216 -2.08 6.06 -0.40
CA PRO A 216 -3.16 6.62 0.39
C PRO A 216 -3.77 5.57 1.33
N VAL A 217 -4.37 6.06 2.40
CA VAL A 217 -5.11 5.28 3.42
C VAL A 217 -6.42 5.98 3.76
N ASP A 218 -7.34 5.27 4.41
CA ASP A 218 -8.64 5.81 4.81
C ASP A 218 -8.78 6.15 6.31
N THR A 219 -7.70 5.99 7.09
CA THR A 219 -7.67 6.43 8.50
C THR A 219 -6.52 7.38 8.79
N GLU A 220 -6.80 8.36 9.65
CA GLU A 220 -5.80 9.35 10.08
C GLU A 220 -4.69 8.71 10.93
N LEU A 221 -5.02 7.67 11.70
CA LEU A 221 -4.04 6.88 12.45
C LEU A 221 -3.01 6.23 11.52
N ALA A 222 -3.46 5.54 10.47
CA ALA A 222 -2.55 4.96 9.50
C ALA A 222 -1.72 6.03 8.80
N ARG A 223 -2.31 7.19 8.48
CA ARG A 223 -1.63 8.32 7.83
C ARG A 223 -0.51 8.88 8.69
N VAL A 224 -0.81 9.30 9.93
CA VAL A 224 0.17 9.92 10.84
C VAL A 224 1.29 8.93 11.18
N ARG A 225 0.96 7.68 11.51
CA ARG A 225 1.98 6.66 11.77
C ARG A 225 2.87 6.42 10.56
N GLY A 226 2.27 6.29 9.37
CA GLY A 226 3.03 6.06 8.14
C GLY A 226 3.99 7.18 7.80
N VAL A 227 3.53 8.44 7.88
CA VAL A 227 4.35 9.62 7.56
C VAL A 227 5.42 9.86 8.61
N VAL A 228 5.05 9.90 9.89
CA VAL A 228 5.99 10.29 10.95
C VAL A 228 6.89 9.13 11.35
N GLY A 229 6.31 7.94 11.54
CA GLY A 229 7.02 6.81 12.14
C GLY A 229 7.66 5.84 11.17
N TYR A 230 7.17 5.78 9.92
CA TYR A 230 7.63 4.80 8.93
C TYR A 230 8.20 5.42 7.66
N ASN A 231 8.26 6.76 7.54
CA ASN A 231 8.77 7.47 6.36
C ASN A 231 8.07 7.07 5.05
N LEU A 232 6.74 6.96 5.10
CA LEU A 232 5.87 6.59 3.98
C LEU A 232 4.98 7.78 3.63
N PRO A 233 4.59 8.04 2.37
CA PRO A 233 3.92 9.27 1.99
C PRO A 233 2.42 9.01 2.02
N LYS A 234 1.95 8.65 3.20
CA LYS A 234 0.54 8.35 3.38
C LYS A 234 -0.23 9.67 3.37
N TRP A 235 -1.31 9.69 2.62
CA TRP A 235 -2.31 10.76 2.70
C TRP A 235 -3.70 10.13 2.79
N LEU A 236 -4.66 10.93 3.24
CA LEU A 236 -6.00 10.46 3.53
C LEU A 236 -6.86 10.57 2.28
N ILE A 237 -7.47 9.46 1.84
CA ILE A 237 -8.58 9.48 0.90
C ILE A 237 -9.68 8.52 1.35
N PRO A 238 -10.96 8.77 1.01
CA PRO A 238 -12.00 7.79 1.24
C PRO A 238 -11.76 6.54 0.40
N MET A 239 -12.09 5.39 0.98
CA MET A 239 -12.05 4.10 0.29
C MET A 239 -13.27 3.27 0.64
N LYS A 240 -13.69 2.39 -0.26
CA LYS A 240 -14.65 1.34 0.04
C LYS A 240 -14.08 -0.01 -0.34
N TYR A 241 -14.29 -0.98 0.53
CA TYR A 241 -13.94 -2.37 0.31
C TYR A 241 -15.21 -3.21 0.29
N SER A 242 -15.29 -4.16 -0.65
CA SER A 242 -16.36 -5.15 -0.72
C SER A 242 -15.80 -6.50 -1.14
N ASP A 243 -16.09 -7.53 -0.37
CA ASP A 243 -15.75 -8.92 -0.70
C ASP A 243 -17.00 -9.75 -1.04
N GLN A 244 -17.96 -9.15 -1.75
CA GLN A 244 -19.22 -9.81 -2.12
C GLN A 244 -19.19 -10.33 -3.57
N GLY A 245 -19.80 -11.49 -3.80
CA GLY A 245 -19.86 -12.12 -5.12
C GLY A 245 -18.53 -12.72 -5.59
N GLU A 246 -18.29 -12.70 -6.90
CA GLU A 246 -17.12 -13.35 -7.53
C GLU A 246 -15.84 -12.50 -7.51
N MET A 247 -15.90 -11.26 -7.03
CA MET A 247 -14.75 -10.35 -7.01
C MET A 247 -14.57 -9.68 -5.65
N MET A 248 -13.32 -9.50 -5.26
CA MET A 248 -12.93 -8.55 -4.23
C MET A 248 -12.76 -7.18 -4.89
N LYS A 249 -13.45 -6.16 -4.38
CA LYS A 249 -13.55 -4.83 -5.00
C LYS A 249 -13.14 -3.72 -4.04
N PHE A 250 -12.48 -2.72 -4.62
CA PHE A 250 -12.05 -1.51 -3.96
C PHE A 250 -12.42 -0.29 -4.79
N ASP A 251 -13.07 0.68 -4.17
CA ASP A 251 -13.29 2.00 -4.75
C ASP A 251 -12.42 3.02 -4.04
N PHE A 252 -11.65 3.79 -4.80
CA PHE A 252 -10.78 4.85 -4.33
C PHE A 252 -11.35 6.20 -4.77
N TYR A 253 -11.43 7.13 -3.84
CA TYR A 253 -11.97 8.47 -4.06
C TYR A 253 -10.83 9.48 -4.02
N ASP A 254 -11.02 10.65 -4.61
CA ASP A 254 -10.10 11.77 -4.44
C ASP A 254 -10.36 12.50 -3.10
N GLU A 255 -9.53 13.49 -2.78
CA GLU A 255 -9.65 14.27 -1.55
C GLU A 255 -10.96 15.09 -1.47
N SER A 256 -11.64 15.31 -2.60
CA SER A 256 -12.96 15.94 -2.65
C SER A 256 -14.11 14.97 -2.38
N GLY A 257 -13.83 13.67 -2.30
CA GLY A 257 -14.81 12.61 -2.11
C GLY A 257 -15.46 12.12 -3.41
N LYS A 258 -14.94 12.51 -4.58
CA LYS A 258 -15.40 12.00 -5.88
C LYS A 258 -14.69 10.70 -6.20
N ILE A 259 -15.37 9.75 -6.83
CA ILE A 259 -14.75 8.50 -7.28
C ILE A 259 -13.58 8.80 -8.23
N ASP A 260 -12.39 8.31 -7.89
CA ASP A 260 -11.20 8.43 -8.70
C ASP A 260 -11.04 7.17 -9.56
N PHE A 261 -10.91 5.99 -8.95
CA PHE A 261 -10.89 4.74 -9.69
C PHE A 261 -11.41 3.57 -8.85
N SER A 262 -11.78 2.48 -9.53
CA SER A 262 -12.11 1.21 -8.88
C SER A 262 -11.17 0.10 -9.34
N MET A 263 -10.79 -0.78 -8.42
CA MET A 263 -10.04 -2.00 -8.69
C MET A 263 -10.84 -3.22 -8.24
N GLY A 264 -11.03 -4.19 -9.13
CA GLY A 264 -11.66 -5.47 -8.84
C GLY A 264 -10.72 -6.62 -9.18
N GLY A 265 -10.72 -7.65 -8.35
CA GLY A 265 -9.97 -8.87 -8.61
C GLY A 265 -10.84 -10.10 -8.43
N LYS A 266 -10.81 -11.03 -9.39
CA LYS A 266 -11.57 -12.28 -9.34
C LYS A 266 -11.11 -13.15 -8.17
N LYS A 267 -12.06 -13.66 -7.39
CA LYS A 267 -11.77 -14.68 -6.37
C LYS A 267 -11.28 -15.95 -7.08
N LEU A 268 -10.05 -16.33 -6.81
CA LEU A 268 -9.42 -17.52 -7.39
C LEU A 268 -9.54 -18.70 -6.43
N ALA A 269 -9.61 -19.91 -6.98
CA ALA A 269 -9.52 -21.12 -6.18
C ALA A 269 -8.16 -21.19 -5.48
N ILE A 270 -8.19 -21.45 -4.17
CA ILE A 270 -7.00 -21.52 -3.32
C ILE A 270 -6.66 -23.00 -3.15
N GLY A 271 -5.44 -23.37 -3.51
CA GLY A 271 -4.93 -24.72 -3.26
C GLY A 271 -4.43 -24.87 -1.82
N ASP A 272 -4.23 -26.12 -1.40
CA ASP A 272 -3.61 -26.43 -0.12
C ASP A 272 -2.10 -26.17 -0.20
N VAL A 273 -1.68 -25.02 0.33
CA VAL A 273 -0.28 -24.61 0.38
C VAL A 273 0.05 -24.22 1.81
N GLN A 274 1.19 -24.72 2.32
CA GLN A 274 1.68 -24.30 3.62
C GLN A 274 1.99 -22.80 3.62
N PRO A 275 1.62 -22.06 4.68
CA PRO A 275 1.93 -20.65 4.75
C PRO A 275 3.42 -20.37 4.58
N ASP A 276 3.73 -19.42 3.71
CA ASP A 276 5.10 -19.01 3.44
C ASP A 276 5.32 -17.55 3.84
N ILE A 277 6.53 -17.23 4.29
CA ILE A 277 6.92 -15.89 4.70
C ILE A 277 7.77 -15.27 3.60
N VAL A 278 7.31 -14.13 3.10
CA VAL A 278 8.02 -13.31 2.12
C VAL A 278 8.35 -11.97 2.74
N ARG A 279 9.62 -11.55 2.63
CA ARG A 279 10.05 -10.22 3.01
C ARG A 279 9.88 -9.25 1.85
N SER A 280 9.25 -8.12 2.16
CA SER A 280 9.08 -6.98 1.27
C SER A 280 9.86 -5.78 1.78
N ASN A 281 10.84 -5.29 1.03
CA ASN A 281 11.74 -4.20 1.42
C ASN A 281 11.48 -2.94 0.60
N PHE A 282 11.70 -1.79 1.22
CA PHE A 282 11.64 -0.50 0.55
C PHE A 282 12.76 0.42 1.02
N ILE A 283 13.18 1.31 0.12
CA ILE A 283 14.06 2.43 0.43
C ILE A 283 13.25 3.71 0.32
N ASN A 284 13.29 4.55 1.36
CA ASN A 284 12.67 5.87 1.36
C ASN A 284 13.60 6.92 1.95
N LYS A 285 13.19 8.18 1.88
CA LYS A 285 13.82 9.25 2.64
C LYS A 285 13.05 9.52 3.93
N ASP A 286 13.78 9.73 5.02
CA ASP A 286 13.21 10.29 6.24
C ASP A 286 12.93 11.79 6.11
N ARG A 287 12.44 12.39 7.18
CA ARG A 287 12.12 13.83 7.24
C ARG A 287 13.35 14.74 7.11
N ASN A 288 14.55 14.22 7.34
CA ASN A 288 15.82 14.91 7.17
C ASN A 288 16.43 14.67 5.78
N GLY A 289 15.74 13.94 4.90
CA GLY A 289 16.22 13.59 3.57
C GLY A 289 17.20 12.41 3.55
N GLN A 290 17.44 11.74 4.66
CA GLN A 290 18.34 10.59 4.77
C GLN A 290 17.68 9.32 4.24
N LEU A 291 18.45 8.48 3.55
CA LEU A 291 17.95 7.19 3.09
C LEU A 291 17.67 6.26 4.26
N THR A 292 16.53 5.60 4.20
CA THR A 292 16.06 4.63 5.19
C THR A 292 15.64 3.34 4.51
N HIS A 293 15.87 2.22 5.17
CA HIS A 293 15.44 0.90 4.77
C HIS A 293 14.36 0.42 5.75
N GLY A 294 13.18 0.13 5.23
CA GLY A 294 12.14 -0.55 5.97
C GLY A 294 11.75 -1.87 5.29
N TYR A 295 11.15 -2.77 6.06
CA TYR A 295 10.67 -4.03 5.53
C TYR A 295 9.43 -4.54 6.26
N THR A 296 8.67 -5.37 5.56
CA THR A 296 7.53 -6.11 6.08
C THR A 296 7.73 -7.58 5.79
N ASP A 297 7.57 -8.42 6.81
CA ASP A 297 7.43 -9.85 6.60
C ASP A 297 5.95 -10.18 6.42
N VAL A 298 5.61 -10.90 5.36
CA VAL A 298 4.23 -11.26 5.01
C VAL A 298 4.12 -12.78 5.01
N ARG A 299 3.31 -13.31 5.93
CA ARG A 299 2.94 -14.72 5.99
C ARG A 299 1.65 -14.92 5.21
N ALA A 300 1.75 -15.49 4.01
CA ALA A 300 0.62 -15.73 3.14
C ALA A 300 -0.14 -16.98 3.60
N ILE A 301 -1.33 -16.82 4.18
CA ILE A 301 -2.14 -17.94 4.69
C ILE A 301 -2.98 -18.53 3.55
N LYS A 302 -3.69 -17.67 2.80
CA LYS A 302 -4.49 -18.06 1.64
C LYS A 302 -4.14 -17.19 0.46
N LYS A 303 -3.65 -17.80 -0.61
CA LYS A 303 -3.22 -17.08 -1.82
C LYS A 303 -3.40 -17.91 -3.08
N ALA A 304 -3.79 -17.24 -4.14
CA ALA A 304 -3.80 -17.76 -5.49
C ALA A 304 -3.36 -16.68 -6.49
N SER A 305 -2.93 -17.09 -7.68
CA SER A 305 -2.42 -16.17 -8.69
C SER A 305 -2.92 -16.52 -10.09
N SER A 306 -3.07 -15.50 -10.93
CA SER A 306 -3.42 -15.65 -12.34
C SER A 306 -2.55 -14.75 -13.22
N LYS A 307 -2.61 -14.98 -14.53
CA LYS A 307 -2.04 -14.10 -15.56
C LYS A 307 -3.10 -13.63 -16.56
N LYS A 308 -4.36 -14.01 -16.37
CA LYS A 308 -5.45 -13.64 -17.26
C LYS A 308 -5.82 -12.19 -16.96
N LYS A 309 -5.85 -11.36 -18.01
CA LYS A 309 -6.22 -9.95 -17.90
C LYS A 309 -7.62 -9.78 -17.31
N ASP A 310 -8.56 -10.65 -17.70
CA ASP A 310 -9.97 -10.58 -17.30
C ASP A 310 -10.20 -10.91 -15.82
N ASP A 311 -9.19 -11.46 -15.12
CA ASP A 311 -9.28 -11.67 -13.66
C ASP A 311 -9.04 -10.38 -12.88
N VAL A 312 -8.67 -9.28 -13.53
CA VAL A 312 -8.47 -7.95 -12.93
C VAL A 312 -9.27 -6.89 -13.68
N GLN A 313 -10.02 -6.09 -12.93
CA GLN A 313 -10.71 -4.91 -13.42
C GLN A 313 -10.06 -3.66 -12.84
N LEU A 314 -9.69 -2.72 -13.71
CA LEU A 314 -9.13 -1.43 -13.33
C LEU A 314 -9.86 -0.34 -14.11
N ASN A 315 -10.83 0.31 -13.46
CA ASN A 315 -11.66 1.33 -14.09
C ASN A 315 -11.18 2.71 -13.66
N LEU A 316 -10.43 3.38 -14.54
CA LEU A 316 -9.82 4.68 -14.31
C LEU A 316 -10.76 5.80 -14.77
N THR A 317 -10.87 6.88 -14.01
CA THR A 317 -11.59 8.10 -14.40
C THR A 317 -10.60 9.21 -14.80
N ASN A 318 -10.96 10.48 -14.59
CA ASN A 318 -10.09 11.65 -14.75
C ASN A 318 -9.61 12.21 -13.40
N GLY A 319 -9.80 11.46 -12.30
CA GLY A 319 -9.28 11.83 -10.98
C GLY A 319 -7.75 11.78 -10.91
N PRO A 320 -7.13 12.39 -9.88
CA PRO A 320 -5.68 12.50 -9.76
C PRO A 320 -4.92 11.17 -9.79
N LEU A 321 -5.39 10.14 -9.07
CA LEU A 321 -4.78 8.80 -9.06
C LEU A 321 -4.98 8.10 -10.41
N SER A 322 -6.14 8.26 -11.05
CA SER A 322 -6.38 7.74 -12.39
C SER A 322 -5.44 8.34 -13.42
N MET A 323 -5.28 9.66 -13.41
CA MET A 323 -4.35 10.36 -14.29
C MET A 323 -2.90 9.95 -14.02
N PHE A 324 -2.55 9.75 -12.75
CA PHE A 324 -1.26 9.20 -12.37
C PHE A 324 -1.06 7.79 -12.94
N ILE A 325 -2.00 6.86 -12.74
CA ILE A 325 -1.92 5.50 -13.26
C ILE A 325 -1.83 5.48 -14.79
N LYS A 326 -2.64 6.31 -15.49
CA LYS A 326 -2.56 6.49 -16.95
C LYS A 326 -1.17 6.94 -17.39
N SER A 327 -0.55 7.86 -16.64
CA SER A 327 0.79 8.36 -16.95
C SER A 327 1.90 7.32 -16.86
N LEU A 328 1.67 6.20 -16.14
CA LEU A 328 2.61 5.06 -16.09
C LEU A 328 2.63 4.25 -17.39
N ASP A 329 1.69 4.52 -18.30
CA ASP A 329 1.51 3.80 -19.56
C ASP A 329 1.49 2.28 -19.34
N LEU A 330 0.51 1.80 -18.56
CA LEU A 330 0.41 0.39 -18.20
C LEU A 330 0.23 -0.49 -19.44
N GLY A 331 1.01 -1.57 -19.51
CA GLY A 331 1.01 -2.52 -20.62
C GLY A 331 0.42 -3.86 -20.21
N LYS A 332 1.17 -4.94 -20.49
CA LYS A 332 0.73 -6.31 -20.21
C LYS A 332 0.61 -6.55 -18.70
N LEU A 333 -0.50 -7.16 -18.27
CA LEU A 333 -0.62 -7.79 -16.95
C LEU A 333 0.34 -8.99 -16.89
N MET A 334 1.33 -8.89 -16.02
CA MET A 334 2.31 -9.95 -15.80
C MET A 334 1.82 -10.98 -14.78
N ARG A 335 1.07 -10.50 -13.79
CA ARG A 335 0.56 -11.31 -12.68
C ARG A 335 -0.57 -10.60 -11.95
N TYR A 336 -1.57 -11.36 -11.56
CA TYR A 336 -2.59 -11.02 -10.58
C TYR A 336 -2.44 -11.93 -9.37
N ASP A 337 -2.46 -11.37 -8.16
CA ASP A 337 -2.54 -12.11 -6.91
C ASP A 337 -3.85 -11.82 -6.18
N TYR A 338 -4.57 -12.89 -5.86
CA TYR A 338 -5.71 -12.90 -4.95
C TYR A 338 -5.24 -13.46 -3.61
N GLN A 339 -5.33 -12.66 -2.54
CA GLN A 339 -4.85 -13.04 -1.22
C GLN A 339 -5.90 -12.67 -0.16
N PRO A 340 -6.92 -13.52 0.04
CA PRO A 340 -8.01 -13.21 0.97
C PRO A 340 -7.63 -13.32 2.44
N GLU A 341 -6.54 -14.02 2.78
CA GLU A 341 -6.04 -14.07 4.16
C GLU A 341 -4.51 -14.05 4.18
N PHE A 342 -3.97 -13.12 4.95
CA PHE A 342 -2.54 -13.03 5.21
C PHE A 342 -2.26 -12.31 6.52
N GLN A 343 -1.10 -12.62 7.08
CA GLN A 343 -0.55 -11.97 8.24
C GLN A 343 0.67 -11.14 7.84
N ALA A 344 0.94 -10.05 8.56
CA ALA A 344 2.15 -9.27 8.32
C ALA A 344 2.75 -8.67 9.60
N ALA A 345 4.05 -8.44 9.57
CA ALA A 345 4.82 -7.73 10.58
C ALA A 345 5.63 -6.62 9.90
N LEU A 346 5.22 -5.36 10.09
CA LEU A 346 5.89 -4.18 9.52
C LEU A 346 6.88 -3.59 10.52
N TYR A 347 8.16 -3.65 10.16
CA TYR A 347 9.24 -3.15 11.00
C TYR A 347 9.45 -1.66 10.74
N THR A 348 9.71 -0.91 11.82
CA THR A 348 10.14 0.48 11.76
C THR A 348 11.39 0.59 10.89
N PRO A 349 11.46 1.57 9.99
CA PRO A 349 12.61 1.75 9.13
C PRO A 349 13.84 2.16 9.94
N GLU A 350 15.01 1.76 9.45
CA GLU A 350 16.31 2.15 9.98
C GLU A 350 17.08 2.93 8.91
N LEU A 351 18.13 3.66 9.31
CA LEU A 351 18.97 4.34 8.32
C LEU A 351 19.55 3.30 7.36
N ALA A 352 19.41 3.55 6.06
CA ALA A 352 20.02 2.68 5.06
C ALA A 352 21.54 2.81 5.17
N GLU A 353 22.24 1.68 5.14
CA GLU A 353 23.70 1.71 5.08
C GLU A 353 24.16 2.55 3.89
N LYS A 354 24.93 3.62 4.16
CA LYS A 354 25.63 4.33 3.10
C LYS A 354 26.63 3.36 2.50
N SER A 355 26.64 3.21 1.17
CA SER A 355 27.69 2.46 0.49
C SER A 355 29.05 3.04 0.90
N LYS A 356 29.98 2.16 1.33
CA LYS A 356 31.39 2.50 1.47
C LYS A 356 32.00 2.87 0.13
#